data_AF-A0A828YVJ1-F1
#
_entry.id   AF-A0A828YVJ1-F1
#
_cell.length_a   1.000
_cell.length_b   1.000
_cell.length_c   1.000
_cell.angle_alpha   90.00
_cell.angle_beta   90.00
_cell.angle_gamma   90.00
#
_symmetry.space_group_name_H-M   'P 1'
#
loop_
_entity.id
_entity.type
_entity.pdbx_description
1 polymer ?
#
loop_
_entity_poly.entity_id
_entity_poly.type
_entity_poly.pdbx_seq_one_letter_code
_entity_poly.pdbx_strand_id
1 'polypeptide(L)'
;MGTFKKGNLDANAAKEILRMEEEPLQTEDFYPASSNMGSVCLHATGPITPNGTTASLVAELKPNLSKNRFRFTGTSIPAISFFLPTGFSRTSFLEKSFQQPGSKSDTSLWWTHEKFYRKIQRIYPDAKKLVRPRIAALEKEWFLELKKLEKNSNPAQALDLLSERAVKRLYKNIGFGMRIC
;
A
#
# COMPACT_ATOMS: atom_id res chain seq x y z
N MET A 1 -2.96 10.85 -13.78
CA MET A 1 -1.65 10.95 -13.08
C MET A 1 -1.63 12.21 -12.23
N GLY A 2 -0.96 12.19 -11.08
CA GLY A 2 -0.80 13.37 -10.24
C GLY A 2 0.17 14.35 -10.89
N THR A 3 -0.25 15.57 -11.16
CA THR A 3 0.62 16.66 -11.60
C THR A 3 1.49 17.08 -10.42
N PHE A 4 2.74 16.62 -10.37
CA PHE A 4 3.67 17.02 -9.31
C PHE A 4 4.13 18.47 -9.56
N LYS A 5 3.74 19.39 -8.68
CA LYS A 5 4.31 20.75 -8.67
C LYS A 5 5.72 20.67 -8.08
N LYS A 6 6.72 21.20 -8.80
CA LYS A 6 8.10 21.37 -8.31
C LYS A 6 8.06 22.05 -6.93
N GLY A 7 8.66 21.42 -5.92
CA GLY A 7 8.91 22.05 -4.60
C GLY A 7 8.06 21.60 -3.42
N ASN A 8 7.20 20.57 -3.52
CA ASN A 8 6.53 20.03 -2.33
C ASN A 8 6.35 18.50 -2.39
N LEU A 9 7.33 17.77 -1.82
CA LEU A 9 7.27 16.32 -1.63
C LEU A 9 6.61 16.02 -0.28
N ASP A 10 5.30 15.80 -0.30
CA ASP A 10 4.55 15.37 0.89
C ASP A 10 4.40 13.84 0.96
N ALA A 11 3.78 13.33 2.03
CA ALA A 11 3.58 11.91 2.22
C ALA A 11 2.71 11.25 1.13
N ASN A 12 1.82 12.00 0.47
CA ASN A 12 1.05 11.48 -0.66
C ASN A 12 1.92 11.39 -1.91
N ALA A 13 2.77 12.38 -2.16
CA ALA A 13 3.74 12.35 -3.26
C ALA A 13 4.72 11.17 -3.10
N ALA A 14 5.27 10.97 -1.89
CA ALA A 14 6.13 9.82 -1.59
C ALA A 14 5.43 8.49 -1.87
N LYS A 15 4.16 8.37 -1.46
CA LYS A 15 3.34 7.18 -1.74
C LYS A 15 3.16 6.94 -3.25
N GLU A 16 2.86 7.98 -4.03
CA GLU A 16 2.71 7.82 -5.49
C GLU A 16 4.04 7.47 -6.17
N ILE A 17 5.18 7.97 -5.68
CA ILE A 17 6.51 7.56 -6.14
C ILE A 17 6.73 6.06 -5.91
N LEU A 18 6.39 5.55 -4.71
CA LEU A 18 6.50 4.12 -4.41
C LEU A 18 5.62 3.25 -5.31
N ARG A 19 4.58 3.80 -5.94
CA ARG A 19 3.68 3.10 -6.87
C ARG A 19 4.10 3.20 -8.33
N MET A 20 5.19 3.89 -8.65
CA MET A 20 5.65 4.04 -10.03
C MET A 20 6.19 2.71 -10.55
N GLU A 21 5.59 2.23 -11.63
CA GLU A 21 5.94 0.98 -12.32
C GLU A 21 6.67 1.23 -13.64
N GLU A 22 6.63 2.46 -14.13
CA GLU A 22 7.20 2.89 -15.41
C GLU A 22 7.51 4.39 -15.39
N GLU A 23 8.19 4.85 -16.42
CA GLU A 23 8.50 6.27 -16.60
C GLU A 23 7.21 7.10 -16.80
N PRO A 24 7.06 8.26 -16.16
CA PRO A 24 5.81 9.05 -16.18
C PRO A 24 5.30 9.49 -17.57
N LEU A 25 6.12 9.37 -18.62
CA LEU A 25 5.80 9.78 -19.99
C LEU A 25 5.39 8.62 -20.90
N GLN A 26 5.37 7.37 -20.42
CA GLN A 26 4.82 6.25 -21.18
C GLN A 26 3.30 6.33 -21.26
N THR A 27 2.76 5.99 -22.43
CA THR A 27 1.32 6.07 -22.76
C THR A 27 0.69 4.69 -23.01
N GLU A 28 1.51 3.65 -23.10
CA GLU A 28 1.04 2.27 -23.23
C GLU A 28 0.61 1.70 -21.88
N ASP A 29 -0.26 0.70 -21.89
CA ASP A 29 -0.67 0.01 -20.68
C ASP A 29 0.49 -0.82 -20.11
N PHE A 30 0.86 -0.59 -18.85
CA PHE A 30 1.89 -1.37 -18.17
C PHE A 30 1.48 -2.83 -17.92
N TYR A 31 2.28 -3.77 -18.41
CA TYR A 31 2.18 -5.19 -18.06
C TYR A 31 3.35 -5.61 -17.16
N PRO A 32 3.12 -6.43 -16.12
CA PRO A 32 4.21 -6.89 -15.25
C PRO A 32 5.37 -7.53 -16.02
N ALA A 33 5.08 -8.23 -17.12
CA ALA A 33 6.09 -8.86 -17.99
C ALA A 33 7.04 -7.87 -18.68
N SER A 34 6.65 -6.60 -18.84
CA SER A 34 7.50 -5.54 -19.41
C SER A 34 8.28 -4.76 -18.34
N SER A 35 8.18 -5.16 -17.06
CA SER A 35 8.92 -4.52 -15.98
C SER A 35 10.43 -4.64 -16.15
N ASN A 36 11.13 -3.63 -15.65
CA ASN A 36 12.58 -3.58 -15.54
C ASN A 36 12.98 -3.07 -14.14
N MET A 37 14.29 -2.92 -13.89
CA MET A 37 14.83 -2.48 -12.60
C MET A 37 14.88 -0.95 -12.39
N GLY A 38 14.34 -0.16 -13.32
CA GLY A 38 14.34 1.31 -13.28
C GLY A 38 13.19 1.92 -12.46
N SER A 39 12.17 1.13 -12.13
CA SER A 39 10.98 1.57 -11.40
C SER A 39 11.03 1.23 -9.92
N VAL A 40 10.31 1.98 -9.09
CA VAL A 40 10.28 1.74 -7.63
C VAL A 40 9.35 0.59 -7.25
N CYS A 41 8.23 0.46 -7.96
CA CYS A 41 7.36 -0.71 -7.90
C CYS A 41 7.90 -1.77 -8.86
N LEU A 42 8.66 -2.72 -8.32
CA LEU A 42 9.30 -3.77 -9.10
C LEU A 42 8.39 -4.98 -9.24
N HIS A 43 8.33 -5.51 -10.47
CA HIS A 43 7.68 -6.77 -10.79
C HIS A 43 8.74 -7.75 -11.29
N ALA A 44 8.87 -8.89 -10.61
CA ALA A 44 9.83 -9.90 -11.04
C ALA A 44 9.38 -10.54 -12.36
N THR A 45 10.25 -10.52 -13.37
CA THR A 45 9.98 -11.08 -14.72
C THR A 45 10.94 -12.17 -15.14
N GLY A 46 12.06 -12.35 -14.44
CA GLY A 46 13.06 -13.37 -14.77
C GLY A 46 14.46 -13.00 -14.28
N PRO A 47 15.53 -13.60 -14.87
CA PRO A 47 16.90 -13.40 -14.41
C PRO A 47 17.38 -11.95 -14.43
N ILE A 48 16.88 -11.13 -15.36
CA ILE A 48 17.28 -9.73 -15.55
C ILE A 48 16.55 -8.81 -14.54
N THR A 49 15.31 -9.13 -14.18
CA THR A 49 14.52 -8.42 -13.16
C THR A 49 14.06 -9.44 -12.12
N PRO A 50 14.97 -9.89 -11.23
CA PRO A 50 14.71 -10.98 -10.29
C PRO A 50 13.95 -10.52 -9.04
N ASN A 51 13.83 -9.20 -8.84
CA ASN A 51 13.30 -8.61 -7.62
C ASN A 51 11.84 -8.19 -7.83
N GLY A 52 11.05 -8.32 -6.76
CA GLY A 52 9.70 -7.76 -6.67
C GLY A 52 9.53 -6.99 -5.37
N THR A 53 8.80 -5.88 -5.41
CA THR A 53 8.56 -5.08 -4.19
C THR A 53 7.63 -5.85 -3.24
N THR A 54 8.12 -6.20 -2.06
CA THR A 54 7.42 -7.07 -1.08
C THR A 54 6.56 -6.30 -0.08
N ALA A 55 6.93 -5.04 0.17
CA ALA A 55 6.19 -4.08 0.98
C ALA A 55 6.70 -2.65 0.70
N SER A 56 5.96 -1.64 1.16
CA SER A 56 6.38 -0.25 1.11
C SER A 56 5.90 0.51 2.34
N LEU A 57 6.67 1.52 2.75
CA LEU A 57 6.41 2.34 3.95
C LEU A 57 6.65 3.81 3.62
N VAL A 58 5.72 4.67 4.05
CA VAL A 58 5.92 6.12 4.11
C VAL A 58 5.88 6.54 5.57
N ALA A 59 6.94 7.21 6.01
CA ALA A 59 7.05 7.80 7.34
C ALA A 59 7.07 9.33 7.22
N GLU A 60 6.12 9.99 7.85
CA GLU A 60 6.09 11.43 8.01
C GLU A 60 6.50 11.77 9.45
N LEU A 61 7.73 12.26 9.59
CA LEU A 61 8.34 12.56 10.89
C LEU A 61 8.21 14.04 11.22
N LYS A 62 7.88 14.36 12.47
CA LYS A 62 7.74 15.72 13.00
C LYS A 62 8.59 15.87 14.27
N PRO A 63 8.98 17.10 14.67
CA PRO A 63 9.73 17.33 15.91
C PRO A 63 9.03 16.75 17.15
N ASN A 64 7.70 16.80 17.19
CA ASN A 64 6.93 16.10 18.21
C ASN A 64 6.63 14.66 17.75
N LEU A 65 7.22 13.67 18.42
CA LEU A 65 7.08 12.25 18.10
C LEU A 65 5.63 11.75 18.10
N SER A 66 4.75 12.33 18.93
CA SER A 66 3.32 11.95 18.94
C SER A 66 2.58 12.36 17.66
N LYS A 67 3.19 13.26 16.87
CA LYS A 67 2.68 13.71 15.56
C LYS A 67 3.28 12.94 14.38
N ASN A 68 4.17 11.97 14.60
CA ASN A 68 4.66 11.12 13.52
C ASN A 68 3.51 10.30 12.93
N ARG A 69 3.51 10.13 11.60
CA ARG A 69 2.48 9.38 10.88
C ARG A 69 3.15 8.38 9.97
N PHE A 70 2.67 7.14 10.01
CA PHE A 70 3.24 6.04 9.25
C PHE A 70 2.16 5.36 8.43
N ARG A 71 2.53 4.95 7.23
CA ARG A 71 1.63 4.27 6.29
C ARG A 71 2.38 3.14 5.62
N PHE A 72 1.90 1.91 5.73
CA PHE A 72 2.61 0.73 5.22
C PHE A 72 1.67 -0.12 4.37
N THR A 73 2.20 -0.83 3.37
CA THR A 73 1.37 -1.70 2.52
C THR A 73 1.08 -3.05 3.16
N GLY A 74 2.06 -3.62 3.87
CA GLY A 74 1.98 -4.98 4.42
C GLY A 74 1.74 -6.07 3.37
N THR A 75 1.91 -5.74 2.10
CA THR A 75 1.56 -6.50 0.89
C THR A 75 2.50 -6.09 -0.24
N SER A 76 2.74 -7.00 -1.19
CA SER A 76 3.60 -6.78 -2.36
C SER A 76 3.02 -5.75 -3.34
N ILE A 77 3.81 -5.33 -4.33
CA ILE A 77 3.36 -4.51 -5.47
C ILE A 77 2.56 -3.27 -5.02
N PRO A 78 3.24 -2.22 -4.50
CA PRO A 78 2.58 -1.03 -3.96
C PRO A 78 1.57 -0.42 -4.92
N ALA A 79 1.72 -0.54 -6.24
CA ALA A 79 0.77 -0.01 -7.23
C ALA A 79 -0.67 -0.49 -7.04
N ILE A 80 -0.91 -1.73 -6.60
CA ILE A 80 -2.24 -2.31 -6.34
C ILE A 80 -2.53 -2.59 -4.86
N SER A 81 -1.61 -2.20 -3.98
CA SER A 81 -1.75 -2.37 -2.53
C SER A 81 -2.37 -1.17 -1.84
N PHE A 82 -2.72 -1.31 -0.57
CA PHE A 82 -3.27 -0.25 0.28
C PHE A 82 -2.21 0.24 1.25
N PHE A 83 -1.99 1.55 1.36
CA PHE A 83 -1.18 2.15 2.42
C PHE A 83 -2.04 2.33 3.67
N LEU A 84 -1.95 1.36 4.57
CA LEU A 84 -2.67 1.34 5.83
C LEU A 84 -2.06 2.33 6.82
N PRO A 85 -2.87 3.12 7.55
CA PRO A 85 -2.37 3.89 8.68
C PRO A 85 -1.80 2.96 9.76
N THR A 86 -0.64 3.30 10.33
CA THR A 86 -0.08 2.60 11.50
C THR A 86 0.38 3.57 12.58
N GLY A 87 0.13 3.21 13.83
CA GLY A 87 0.71 3.83 15.01
C GLY A 87 1.77 2.90 15.61
N PHE A 88 3.03 3.33 15.69
CA PHE A 88 4.08 2.58 16.39
C PHE A 88 4.04 2.78 17.92
N SER A 89 3.08 3.56 18.44
CA SER A 89 3.08 3.95 19.85
C SER A 89 2.68 2.83 20.82
N ARG A 90 2.08 1.73 20.35
CA ARG A 90 1.67 0.59 21.17
C ARG A 90 1.72 -0.72 20.35
N THR A 91 2.01 -1.82 21.03
CA THR A 91 2.20 -3.19 20.50
C THR A 91 0.94 -3.84 19.89
N SER A 92 -0.20 -3.15 19.90
CA SER A 92 -1.50 -3.67 19.44
C SER A 92 -1.52 -3.98 17.94
N PHE A 93 -0.75 -3.22 17.14
CA PHE A 93 -0.71 -3.40 15.70
C PHE A 93 -0.06 -4.73 15.28
N LEU A 94 0.89 -5.29 16.02
CA LEU A 94 1.73 -6.38 15.51
C LEU A 94 1.39 -7.79 16.05
N GLU A 95 0.70 -7.92 17.18
CA GLU A 95 0.64 -9.24 17.85
C GLU A 95 -0.74 -9.90 17.92
N LYS A 96 -1.87 -9.21 17.74
CA LYS A 96 -3.18 -9.78 18.09
C LYS A 96 -4.28 -9.74 17.03
N SER A 97 -4.10 -9.01 15.93
CA SER A 97 -5.22 -8.65 15.04
C SER A 97 -5.20 -9.32 13.66
N PHE A 98 -4.09 -9.98 13.29
CA PHE A 98 -3.98 -10.62 11.98
C PHE A 98 -2.90 -11.72 11.97
N GLN A 99 -3.08 -12.67 11.06
CA GLN A 99 -2.11 -13.74 10.83
C GLN A 99 -0.84 -13.20 10.19
N GLN A 100 0.31 -13.49 10.81
CA GLN A 100 1.63 -13.21 10.26
C GLN A 100 1.90 -14.14 9.07
N PRO A 101 2.48 -13.65 7.95
CA PRO A 101 2.79 -14.49 6.81
C PRO A 101 3.93 -15.47 7.13
N GLY A 102 3.73 -16.73 6.78
CA GLY A 102 4.78 -17.75 6.80
C GLY A 102 5.60 -17.77 5.51
N SER A 103 6.60 -18.65 5.47
CA SER A 103 7.42 -18.89 4.27
C SER A 103 6.69 -19.64 3.16
N LYS A 104 5.51 -20.22 3.46
CA LYS A 104 4.64 -20.92 2.52
C LYS A 104 3.31 -20.20 2.42
N SER A 105 2.63 -20.42 1.30
CA SER A 105 1.32 -19.85 1.06
C SER A 105 0.33 -20.16 2.18
N ASP A 106 -0.26 -19.11 2.74
CA ASP A 106 -1.23 -19.21 3.83
C ASP A 106 -2.43 -18.25 3.63
N THR A 107 -3.18 -18.00 4.70
CA THR A 107 -4.35 -17.12 4.77
C THR A 107 -4.05 -15.72 5.33
N SER A 108 -2.77 -15.40 5.53
CA SER A 108 -2.35 -14.05 5.90
C SER A 108 -2.73 -13.04 4.82
N LEU A 109 -2.81 -11.78 5.24
CA LEU A 109 -3.05 -10.66 4.35
C LEU A 109 -2.06 -10.65 3.17
N TRP A 110 -0.78 -10.86 3.45
CA TRP A 110 0.28 -10.81 2.46
C TRP A 110 0.10 -11.89 1.40
N TRP A 111 -0.08 -13.16 1.80
CA TRP A 111 -0.27 -14.26 0.85
C TRP A 111 -1.58 -14.18 0.08
N THR A 112 -2.64 -13.64 0.70
CA THR A 112 -3.91 -13.40 0.01
C THR A 112 -3.75 -12.35 -1.09
N HIS A 113 -3.02 -11.26 -0.81
CA HIS A 113 -2.69 -10.26 -1.83
C HIS A 113 -1.81 -10.85 -2.93
N GLU A 114 -0.78 -11.60 -2.57
CA GLU A 114 0.15 -12.21 -3.53
C GLU A 114 -0.56 -13.20 -4.48
N LYS A 115 -1.53 -13.98 -3.98
CA LYS A 115 -2.41 -14.83 -4.81
C LYS A 115 -3.23 -14.00 -5.79
N PHE A 116 -3.82 -12.90 -5.32
CA PHE A 116 -4.56 -11.98 -6.19
C PHE A 116 -3.65 -11.42 -7.29
N TYR A 117 -2.49 -10.87 -6.93
CA TYR A 117 -1.52 -10.34 -7.89
C TYR A 117 -1.13 -11.38 -8.96
N ARG A 118 -0.81 -12.61 -8.55
CA ARG A 118 -0.48 -13.71 -9.47
C ARG A 118 -1.63 -14.06 -10.41
N LYS A 119 -2.87 -14.02 -9.94
CA LYS A 119 -4.07 -14.31 -10.75
C LYS A 119 -4.31 -13.25 -11.83
N ILE A 120 -4.02 -11.98 -11.54
CA ILE A 120 -4.33 -10.87 -12.44
C ILE A 120 -3.24 -10.54 -13.47
N GLN A 121 -2.06 -11.19 -13.45
CA GLN A 121 -0.91 -10.76 -14.26
C GLN A 121 -1.21 -10.60 -15.76
N ARG A 122 -2.06 -11.46 -16.33
CA ARG A 122 -2.43 -11.42 -17.76
C ARG A 122 -3.41 -10.28 -18.10
N ILE A 123 -4.15 -9.80 -17.11
CA ILE A 123 -5.15 -8.72 -17.24
C ILE A 123 -4.79 -7.53 -16.35
N TYR A 124 -3.49 -7.36 -16.08
CA TYR A 124 -3.01 -6.45 -15.03
C TYR A 124 -3.45 -5.00 -15.24
N PRO A 125 -3.36 -4.40 -16.45
CA PRO A 125 -3.82 -3.04 -16.66
C PRO A 125 -5.29 -2.85 -16.26
N ASP A 126 -6.17 -3.77 -16.67
CA ASP A 126 -7.61 -3.70 -16.42
C ASP A 126 -7.92 -3.94 -14.94
N ALA A 127 -7.30 -4.94 -14.33
CA ALA A 127 -7.43 -5.21 -12.90
C ALA A 127 -6.97 -4.00 -12.06
N LYS A 128 -5.83 -3.39 -12.42
CA LYS A 128 -5.31 -2.18 -11.78
C LYS A 128 -6.29 -1.01 -11.93
N LYS A 129 -6.80 -0.75 -13.15
CA LYS A 129 -7.83 0.28 -13.43
C LYS A 129 -9.07 0.08 -12.56
N LEU A 130 -9.48 -1.17 -12.32
CA LEU A 130 -10.64 -1.51 -11.50
C LEU A 130 -10.42 -1.32 -9.99
N VAL A 131 -9.25 -1.71 -9.44
CA VAL A 131 -9.00 -1.64 -7.99
C VAL A 131 -8.50 -0.28 -7.51
N ARG A 132 -7.77 0.48 -8.35
CA ARG A 132 -7.16 1.78 -7.97
C ARG A 132 -8.14 2.80 -7.41
N PRO A 133 -9.34 3.03 -8.00
CA PRO A 133 -10.31 3.99 -7.45
C PRO A 133 -10.72 3.63 -6.01
N ARG A 134 -10.91 2.34 -5.74
CA ARG A 134 -11.31 1.87 -4.41
C ARG A 134 -10.18 1.99 -3.39
N ILE A 135 -8.94 1.70 -3.79
CA ILE A 135 -7.74 1.96 -2.99
C ILE A 135 -7.65 3.44 -2.64
N ALA A 136 -7.75 4.32 -3.65
CA ALA A 136 -7.66 5.77 -3.45
C ALA A 136 -8.76 6.31 -2.52
N ALA A 137 -10.00 5.81 -2.64
CA ALA A 137 -11.11 6.21 -1.77
C ALA A 137 -10.87 5.84 -0.30
N LEU A 138 -10.45 4.61 -0.02
CA LEU A 138 -10.17 4.14 1.35
C LEU A 138 -8.95 4.84 1.95
N GLU A 139 -7.88 5.03 1.17
CA GLU A 139 -6.71 5.77 1.64
C GLU A 139 -7.01 7.23 1.94
N LYS A 140 -7.88 7.87 1.13
CA LYS A 140 -8.32 9.25 1.39
C LYS A 140 -9.11 9.34 2.70
N GLU A 141 -9.99 8.38 2.97
CA GLU A 141 -10.72 8.27 4.24
C GLU A 141 -9.74 8.21 5.42
N TRP A 142 -8.81 7.26 5.40
CA TRP A 142 -7.79 7.11 6.46
C TRP A 142 -6.85 8.31 6.60
N PHE A 143 -6.48 8.95 5.48
CA PHE A 143 -5.65 10.16 5.50
C PHE A 143 -6.34 11.31 6.23
N LEU A 144 -7.64 11.53 5.96
CA LEU A 144 -8.43 12.55 6.64
C LEU A 144 -8.56 12.25 8.13
N GLU A 145 -8.73 10.98 8.52
CA GLU A 145 -8.74 10.57 9.92
C GLU A 145 -7.38 10.81 10.61
N LEU A 146 -6.26 10.42 9.99
CA LEU A 146 -4.92 10.68 10.51
C LEU A 146 -4.67 12.18 10.76
N LYS A 147 -5.10 13.04 9.83
CA LYS A 147 -4.97 14.49 9.94
C LYS A 147 -5.79 15.07 11.09
N LYS A 148 -6.98 14.51 11.38
CA LYS A 148 -7.76 14.89 12.57
C LYS A 148 -7.01 14.53 13.86
N LEU A 149 -6.38 13.36 13.89
CA LEU A 149 -5.63 12.88 15.06
C LEU A 149 -4.35 13.68 15.35
N GLU A 150 -3.80 14.43 14.40
CA GLU A 150 -2.66 15.36 14.64
C GLU A 150 -2.96 16.49 15.61
N LYS A 151 -4.24 16.82 15.79
CA LYS A 151 -4.68 17.84 16.74
C LYS A 151 -4.76 17.31 18.18
N ASN A 152 -4.74 15.99 18.37
CA ASN A 152 -4.79 15.38 19.69
C ASN A 152 -3.39 15.29 20.32
N SER A 153 -3.26 15.73 21.57
CA SER A 153 -1.98 15.69 22.30
C SER A 153 -1.52 14.27 22.65
N ASN A 154 -2.44 13.31 22.74
CA ASN A 154 -2.15 11.89 22.98
C ASN A 154 -2.94 10.99 22.00
N PRO A 155 -2.53 10.88 20.73
CA PRO A 155 -3.30 10.18 19.70
C PRO A 155 -3.10 8.67 19.69
N ALA A 156 -2.24 8.11 20.55
CA ALA A 156 -1.78 6.72 20.49
C ALA A 156 -2.92 5.70 20.37
N GLN A 157 -3.87 5.72 21.31
CA GLN A 157 -5.00 4.79 21.31
C GLN A 157 -5.90 4.94 20.07
N ALA A 158 -6.10 6.17 19.61
CA ALA A 158 -6.93 6.44 18.45
C ALA A 158 -6.24 6.00 17.14
N LEU A 159 -4.91 6.10 17.07
CA LEU A 159 -4.11 5.57 15.94
C LEU A 159 -4.20 4.04 15.87
N ASP A 160 -4.10 3.36 17.00
CA ASP A 160 -4.25 1.89 17.07
C ASP A 160 -5.64 1.46 16.56
N LEU A 161 -6.71 2.09 17.07
CA LEU A 161 -8.09 1.80 16.65
C LEU A 161 -8.33 2.09 15.16
N LEU A 162 -7.71 3.14 14.62
CA LEU A 162 -7.74 3.42 13.18
C LEU A 162 -7.02 2.31 12.40
N SER A 163 -5.85 1.89 12.86
CA SER A 163 -5.04 0.84 12.21
C SER A 163 -5.78 -0.49 12.19
N GLU A 164 -6.39 -0.90 13.31
CA GLU A 164 -7.19 -2.12 13.39
C GLU A 164 -8.42 -2.09 12.47
N ARG A 165 -9.14 -0.96 12.43
CA ARG A 165 -10.29 -0.79 11.53
C ARG A 165 -9.87 -0.85 10.07
N ALA A 166 -8.73 -0.23 9.72
CA ALA A 166 -8.19 -0.24 8.38
C ALA A 166 -7.85 -1.67 7.92
N VAL A 167 -7.16 -2.46 8.76
CA VAL A 167 -6.84 -3.87 8.48
C VAL A 167 -8.11 -4.71 8.34
N LYS A 168 -9.07 -4.60 9.27
CA LYS A 168 -10.35 -5.33 9.19
C LYS A 168 -11.11 -5.01 7.89
N ARG A 169 -11.09 -3.75 7.47
CA ARG A 169 -11.70 -3.33 6.20
C ARG A 169 -10.94 -3.91 5.03
N LEU A 170 -9.61 -3.94 5.06
CA LEU A 170 -8.79 -4.52 4.01
C LEU A 170 -9.11 -6.01 3.77
N TYR A 171 -9.19 -6.84 4.81
CA TYR A 171 -9.57 -8.25 4.67
C TYR A 171 -10.92 -8.45 3.97
N LYS A 172 -11.92 -7.60 4.30
CA LYS A 172 -13.23 -7.61 3.61
C LYS A 172 -13.13 -7.21 2.13
N ASN A 173 -12.18 -6.35 1.78
CA ASN A 173 -12.03 -5.79 0.43
C ASN A 173 -11.14 -6.64 -0.49
N ILE A 174 -10.13 -7.33 0.04
CA ILE A 174 -9.32 -8.27 -0.77
C ILE A 174 -10.17 -9.44 -1.27
N GLY A 175 -11.14 -9.90 -0.47
CA GLY A 175 -12.13 -10.88 -0.93
C GLY A 175 -12.97 -10.40 -2.12
N PHE A 176 -13.14 -9.08 -2.31
CA PHE A 176 -13.76 -8.51 -3.52
C PHE A 176 -12.78 -8.54 -4.71
N GLY A 177 -11.50 -8.25 -4.49
CA GLY A 177 -10.44 -8.38 -5.51
C GLY A 177 -10.34 -9.79 -6.08
N MET A 178 -10.45 -10.81 -5.23
CA MET A 178 -10.45 -12.22 -5.68
C MET A 178 -11.65 -12.60 -6.57
N ARG A 179 -12.76 -11.85 -6.55
CA ARG A 179 -13.96 -12.10 -7.38
C ARG A 179 -13.89 -11.47 -8.77
N ILE A 180 -12.87 -10.64 -9.03
CA ILE A 180 -12.66 -9.96 -10.32
C ILE A 180 -12.17 -10.95 -11.40
N CYS A 181 -11.84 -12.19 -11.00
CA CYS A 181 -11.25 -13.21 -11.86
C CYS A 181 -11.86 -14.58 -11.59
#